data_AF-A0A7R9PS57-F1
#
_entry.id   AF-A0A7R9PS57-F1
#
_cell.length_a   1.000
_cell.length_b   1.000
_cell.length_c   1.000
_cell.angle_alpha   90.00
_cell.angle_beta   90.00
_cell.angle_gamma   90.00
#
_symmetry.space_group_name_H-M   'P 1'
#
loop_
_entity.id
_entity.type
_entity.pdbx_description
1 polymer ?
#
loop_
_entity_poly.entity_id
_entity_poly.type
_entity_poly.pdbx_seq_one_letter_code
_entity_poly.pdbx_strand_id
1 'polypeptide(L)'
;SSKKKAVIVQVVYEKRLEEVHSHLLEGRVENHFGKTTLSAPNWYQTLIPLGVFGRSSALDHVANEVAFNIQEELIIDTATAERRVIAAKEELSISEFYTSVLSILHCSVSLVEGSTISKILCYGLGNYTQCVSARYQLALLLLLKQHTTAKVFVYDPVFTALECQLISSFGCQLLPLNEEGKHTIDKDEVTLAYLPHCSKQLINNFLWANWGLGLKDCIIFGNSFSKIIDTQLKSILNSSARYILDIFPYTEELSIANSFKYTDIFNDLAISVFPIKKLSSVKRDFWVPRENPKYCDSDTEFITAKLVSALNL
;
A
#
# COMPACT_ATOMS: atom_id res chain seq x y z
N SER A 1 9.84 -0.94 6.41
CA SER A 1 9.91 -0.65 7.87
C SER A 1 9.42 -1.85 8.68
N SER A 2 10.08 -2.20 9.78
CA SER A 2 9.84 -3.38 10.64
C SER A 2 8.39 -3.60 11.07
N LYS A 3 7.56 -2.55 11.08
CA LYS A 3 6.11 -2.64 11.32
C LYS A 3 5.36 -3.39 10.21
N LYS A 4 5.73 -3.24 8.93
CA LYS A 4 5.11 -3.98 7.82
C LYS A 4 5.54 -5.46 7.78
N LYS A 5 6.78 -5.77 8.20
CA LYS A 5 7.21 -7.16 8.44
C LYS A 5 6.41 -7.81 9.56
N ALA A 6 6.17 -7.08 10.65
CA ALA A 6 5.30 -7.55 11.73
C ALA A 6 3.88 -7.77 11.23
N VAL A 7 3.32 -6.87 10.41
CA VAL A 7 1.97 -7.04 9.82
C VAL A 7 1.91 -8.27 8.90
N ILE A 8 2.88 -8.50 8.00
CA ILE A 8 2.86 -9.71 7.16
C ILE A 8 2.98 -10.96 8.03
N VAL A 9 3.88 -10.97 9.02
CA VAL A 9 4.03 -12.11 9.96
C VAL A 9 2.76 -12.32 10.77
N GLN A 10 2.09 -11.26 11.19
CA GLN A 10 0.89 -11.26 12.02
C GLN A 10 -0.34 -11.73 11.23
N VAL A 11 -0.56 -11.20 10.02
CA VAL A 11 -1.65 -11.65 9.15
C VAL A 11 -1.48 -13.12 8.71
N VAL A 12 -0.24 -13.55 8.45
CA VAL A 12 0.09 -14.97 8.17
C VAL A 12 -0.19 -15.86 9.38
N TYR A 13 0.04 -15.35 10.58
CA TYR A 13 -0.18 -16.10 11.82
C TYR A 13 -1.67 -16.17 12.19
N GLU A 14 -2.41 -15.08 12.04
CA GLU A 14 -3.86 -14.97 12.30
C GLU A 14 -4.69 -15.89 11.39
N LYS A 15 -4.45 -15.88 10.07
CA LYS A 15 -5.18 -16.77 9.14
C LYS A 15 -4.90 -18.25 9.36
N ARG A 16 -3.65 -18.62 9.73
CA ARG A 16 -3.33 -20.01 10.07
C ARG A 16 -3.89 -20.44 11.42
N LEU A 17 -4.10 -19.52 12.36
CA LEU A 17 -4.84 -19.80 13.59
C LEU A 17 -6.32 -20.07 13.32
N GLU A 18 -6.97 -19.35 12.40
CA GLU A 18 -8.34 -19.62 11.97
C GLU A 18 -8.48 -20.98 11.26
N GLU A 19 -7.53 -21.35 10.40
CA GLU A 19 -7.47 -22.68 9.78
C GLU A 19 -7.29 -23.78 10.83
N VAL A 20 -6.40 -23.59 11.82
CA VAL A 20 -6.18 -24.53 12.93
C VAL A 20 -7.42 -24.61 13.84
N HIS A 21 -8.10 -23.51 14.13
CA HIS A 21 -9.35 -23.49 14.90
C HIS A 21 -10.50 -24.20 14.18
N SER A 22 -10.62 -24.02 12.86
CA SER A 22 -11.60 -24.76 12.03
C SER A 22 -11.33 -26.26 12.04
N HIS A 23 -10.07 -26.69 11.96
CA HIS A 23 -9.70 -28.12 12.04
C HIS A 23 -9.85 -28.71 13.45
N LEU A 24 -9.72 -27.89 14.51
CA LEU A 24 -9.99 -28.31 15.89
C LEU A 24 -11.49 -28.46 16.18
N LEU A 25 -12.35 -27.71 15.48
CA LEU A 25 -13.80 -27.78 15.61
C LEU A 25 -14.45 -28.94 14.84
N GLU A 26 -13.79 -29.47 13.79
CA GLU A 26 -14.29 -30.60 12.99
C GLU A 26 -13.93 -32.00 13.53
N GLY A 27 -13.21 -32.07 14.66
CA GLY A 27 -13.25 -33.23 15.54
C GLY A 27 -12.08 -34.23 15.43
N ARG A 28 -11.76 -34.77 16.62
CA ARG A 28 -10.81 -35.83 16.99
C ARG A 28 -9.38 -35.39 17.30
N VAL A 29 -9.20 -34.85 18.51
CA VAL A 29 -8.08 -35.26 19.35
C VAL A 29 -8.59 -35.46 20.78
N GLU A 30 -8.84 -36.72 21.15
CA GLU A 30 -8.95 -37.10 22.56
C GLU A 30 -7.60 -36.83 23.23
N ASN A 31 -7.55 -35.89 24.19
CA ASN A 31 -6.36 -35.67 24.99
C ASN A 31 -6.51 -36.40 26.33
N HIS A 32 -5.92 -37.60 26.40
CA HIS A 32 -5.40 -38.15 27.65
C HIS A 32 -4.06 -37.45 27.94
N PHE A 33 -3.92 -36.91 29.15
CA PHE A 33 -2.73 -36.24 29.65
C PHE A 33 -1.45 -37.06 29.43
N GLY A 34 -0.44 -36.47 28.76
CA GLY A 34 0.89 -37.04 28.70
C GLY A 34 1.84 -36.33 27.74
N LYS A 35 2.65 -35.41 28.28
CA LYS A 35 3.88 -34.80 27.73
C LYS A 35 4.19 -35.10 26.24
N THR A 36 3.96 -34.11 25.38
CA THR A 36 4.57 -34.05 24.05
C THR A 36 5.38 -32.76 23.94
N THR A 37 6.69 -32.89 23.75
CA THR A 37 7.54 -31.83 23.18
C THR A 37 6.90 -31.36 21.89
N LEU A 38 6.44 -30.11 21.84
CA LEU A 38 5.95 -29.47 20.62
C LEU A 38 7.13 -29.37 19.63
N SER A 39 7.19 -30.29 18.68
CA SER A 39 7.99 -30.10 17.47
C SER A 39 7.44 -28.87 16.74
N ALA A 40 8.33 -28.01 16.24
CA ALA A 40 7.95 -26.83 15.46
C ALA A 40 6.88 -27.18 14.41
N PRO A 41 5.77 -26.41 14.30
CA PRO A 41 4.70 -26.69 13.36
C PRO A 41 5.21 -26.82 11.92
N ASN A 42 4.58 -27.66 11.09
CA ASN A 42 5.00 -27.92 9.71
C ASN A 42 5.17 -26.65 8.85
N TRP A 43 4.44 -25.57 9.15
CA TRP A 43 4.57 -24.28 8.46
C TRP A 43 5.95 -23.61 8.72
N TYR A 44 6.54 -23.81 9.90
CA TYR A 44 7.86 -23.28 10.26
C TYR A 44 8.97 -23.91 9.39
N GLN A 45 8.84 -25.19 9.05
CA GLN A 45 9.74 -25.87 8.11
C GLN A 45 9.52 -25.42 6.65
N THR A 46 8.35 -24.85 6.33
CA THR A 46 7.99 -24.37 4.98
C THR A 46 8.52 -22.96 4.69
N LEU A 47 8.79 -22.16 5.74
CA LEU A 47 9.34 -20.79 5.60
C LEU A 47 10.88 -20.73 5.55
N ILE A 48 11.56 -21.82 5.95
CA ILE A 48 13.03 -21.93 5.92
C ILE A 48 13.58 -21.95 4.46
N PRO A 49 12.97 -22.67 3.49
CA PRO A 49 13.39 -22.63 2.09
C PRO A 49 13.07 -21.32 1.35
N LEU A 50 12.12 -20.51 1.87
CA LEU A 50 11.70 -19.23 1.29
C LEU A 50 12.59 -18.04 1.72
N GLY A 51 13.66 -18.29 2.47
CA GLY A 51 14.64 -17.27 2.88
C GLY A 51 14.14 -16.27 3.91
N VAL A 52 13.00 -16.52 4.55
CA VAL A 52 12.32 -15.56 5.43
C VAL A 52 12.97 -15.47 6.82
N PHE A 53 13.61 -16.54 7.33
CA PHE A 53 14.30 -16.53 8.64
C PHE A 53 15.52 -17.48 8.70
N GLY A 54 16.59 -17.05 9.40
CA GLY A 54 17.77 -17.86 9.71
C GLY A 54 17.63 -18.63 11.03
N ARG A 55 18.18 -19.84 11.10
CA ARG A 55 18.03 -20.78 12.24
C ARG A 55 18.64 -20.23 13.53
N SER A 56 17.84 -19.80 14.51
CA SER A 56 18.31 -19.49 15.88
C SER A 56 17.20 -19.65 16.93
N SER A 57 17.57 -20.12 18.12
CA SER A 57 16.71 -20.38 19.30
C SER A 57 16.08 -19.13 19.93
N ALA A 58 16.44 -17.93 19.48
CA ALA A 58 15.74 -16.69 19.83
C ALA A 58 14.31 -16.61 19.24
N LEU A 59 14.01 -17.44 18.24
CA LEU A 59 12.74 -17.46 17.52
C LEU A 59 11.58 -18.06 18.33
N ASP A 60 11.86 -18.98 19.26
CA ASP A 60 10.81 -19.59 20.09
C ASP A 60 10.27 -18.61 21.14
N HIS A 61 11.08 -17.66 21.59
CA HIS A 61 10.63 -16.58 22.49
C HIS A 61 9.79 -15.56 21.73
N VAL A 62 10.23 -15.14 20.54
CA VAL A 62 9.47 -14.21 19.68
C VAL A 62 8.14 -14.84 19.25
N ALA A 63 8.11 -16.13 18.90
CA ALA A 63 6.88 -16.83 18.54
C ALA A 63 5.90 -16.93 19.71
N ASN A 64 6.37 -17.19 20.94
CA ASN A 64 5.52 -17.24 22.13
C ASN A 64 5.08 -15.84 22.59
N GLU A 65 5.91 -14.82 22.44
CA GLU A 65 5.58 -13.43 22.74
C GLU A 65 4.59 -12.86 21.71
N VAL A 66 4.71 -13.26 20.44
CA VAL A 66 3.72 -13.00 19.38
C VAL A 66 2.42 -13.78 19.65
N ALA A 67 2.48 -15.05 20.04
CA ALA A 67 1.29 -15.84 20.37
C ALA A 67 0.53 -15.29 21.61
N PHE A 68 1.26 -14.80 22.61
CA PHE A 68 0.69 -14.18 23.81
C PHE A 68 0.10 -12.80 23.51
N ASN A 69 0.76 -11.99 22.67
CA ASN A 69 0.22 -10.69 22.24
C ASN A 69 -0.95 -10.81 21.25
N ILE A 70 -1.12 -11.95 20.57
CA ILE A 70 -2.25 -12.23 19.66
C ILE A 70 -3.51 -12.66 20.42
N GLN A 71 -3.40 -13.08 21.69
CA GLN A 71 -4.59 -13.33 22.54
C GLN A 71 -5.29 -12.04 23.01
N GLU A 72 -4.75 -10.85 22.72
CA GLU A 72 -5.33 -9.55 23.07
C GLU A 72 -5.42 -8.58 21.88
N GLU A 73 -5.55 -9.06 20.64
CA GLU A 73 -6.15 -8.20 19.61
C GLU A 73 -7.61 -7.93 19.99
N LEU A 74 -7.88 -6.73 20.52
CA LEU A 74 -9.25 -6.24 20.63
C LEU A 74 -9.88 -6.35 19.24
N ILE A 75 -10.78 -7.32 19.07
CA ILE A 75 -11.66 -7.40 17.91
C ILE A 75 -12.45 -6.10 17.88
N ILE A 76 -12.03 -5.17 17.02
CA ILE A 76 -12.72 -3.89 16.84
C ILE A 76 -13.99 -4.22 16.07
N ASP A 77 -15.14 -3.93 16.65
CA ASP A 77 -16.41 -4.05 15.94
C ASP A 77 -16.52 -3.03 14.80
N THR A 78 -17.33 -3.35 13.79
CA THR A 78 -17.52 -2.53 12.59
C THR A 78 -17.92 -1.09 12.90
N ALA A 79 -18.80 -0.87 13.87
CA ALA A 79 -19.27 0.47 14.22
C ALA A 79 -18.16 1.29 14.90
N THR A 80 -17.32 0.66 15.72
CA THR A 80 -16.15 1.33 16.31
C THR A 80 -15.11 1.67 15.25
N ALA A 81 -14.81 0.76 14.33
CA ALA A 81 -13.90 1.01 13.22
C ALA A 81 -14.38 2.17 12.33
N GLU A 82 -15.66 2.17 11.95
CA GLU A 82 -16.28 3.22 11.16
C GLU A 82 -16.22 4.59 11.86
N ARG A 83 -16.62 4.65 13.15
CA ARG A 83 -16.54 5.87 13.96
C ARG A 83 -15.12 6.43 14.02
N ARG A 84 -14.09 5.57 14.14
CA ARG A 84 -12.69 6.00 14.18
C ARG A 84 -12.26 6.62 12.84
N VAL A 85 -12.69 6.05 11.71
CA VAL A 85 -12.40 6.62 10.38
C VAL A 85 -13.09 7.97 10.20
N ILE A 86 -14.36 8.08 10.60
CA ILE A 86 -15.12 9.33 10.54
C ILE A 86 -14.46 10.41 11.41
N ALA A 87 -14.09 10.09 12.64
CA ALA A 87 -13.41 11.04 13.53
C ALA A 87 -12.06 11.51 12.96
N ALA A 88 -11.27 10.61 12.37
CA ALA A 88 -10.01 10.97 11.70
C ALA A 88 -10.25 11.90 10.50
N LYS A 89 -11.33 11.66 9.74
CA LYS A 89 -11.76 12.49 8.62
C LYS A 89 -12.18 13.88 9.06
N GLU A 90 -13.03 13.98 10.08
CA GLU A 90 -13.48 15.26 10.63
C GLU A 90 -12.30 16.10 11.12
N GLU A 91 -11.41 15.50 11.91
CA GLU A 91 -10.23 16.18 12.41
C GLU A 91 -9.27 16.63 11.29
N LEU A 92 -9.04 15.78 10.30
CA LEU A 92 -8.18 16.12 9.17
C LEU A 92 -8.80 17.26 8.34
N SER A 93 -10.12 17.26 8.15
CA SER A 93 -10.83 18.22 7.30
C SER A 93 -10.72 19.68 7.74
N ILE A 94 -10.49 19.92 9.03
CA ILE A 94 -10.34 21.27 9.60
C ILE A 94 -8.87 21.70 9.73
N SER A 95 -7.93 20.88 9.27
CA SER A 95 -6.49 21.15 9.42
C SER A 95 -5.94 22.07 8.31
N GLU A 96 -4.92 22.86 8.64
CA GLU A 96 -4.14 23.63 7.65
C GLU A 96 -3.45 22.71 6.64
N PHE A 97 -3.04 21.52 7.08
CA PHE A 97 -2.48 20.48 6.21
C PHE A 97 -3.45 20.11 5.09
N TYR A 98 -4.71 19.82 5.42
CA TYR A 98 -5.71 19.46 4.42
C TYR A 98 -5.97 20.59 3.43
N THR A 99 -6.06 21.83 3.93
CA THR A 99 -6.19 23.03 3.07
C THR A 99 -5.02 23.14 2.08
N SER A 100 -3.79 22.88 2.56
CA SER A 100 -2.59 22.89 1.73
C SER A 100 -2.62 21.77 0.68
N VAL A 101 -3.04 20.57 1.06
CA VAL A 101 -3.21 19.44 0.12
C VAL A 101 -4.21 19.77 -0.98
N LEU A 102 -5.36 20.36 -0.66
CA LEU A 102 -6.35 20.77 -1.66
C LEU A 102 -5.79 21.80 -2.63
N SER A 103 -5.08 22.81 -2.13
CA SER A 103 -4.42 23.82 -2.96
C SER A 103 -3.43 23.20 -3.94
N ILE A 104 -2.59 22.27 -3.46
CA ILE A 104 -1.61 21.55 -4.28
C ILE A 104 -2.32 20.65 -5.29
N LEU A 105 -3.40 19.96 -4.91
CA LEU A 105 -4.18 19.14 -5.82
C LEU A 105 -4.82 19.98 -6.92
N HIS A 106 -5.42 21.13 -6.59
CA HIS A 106 -5.97 22.05 -7.58
C HIS A 106 -4.90 22.57 -8.55
N CYS A 107 -3.72 22.93 -8.04
CA CYS A 107 -2.59 23.30 -8.89
C CYS A 107 -2.19 22.14 -9.81
N SER A 108 -2.11 20.91 -9.28
CA SER A 108 -1.73 19.71 -10.02
C SER A 108 -2.72 19.38 -11.14
N VAL A 109 -4.03 19.48 -10.89
CA VAL A 109 -5.07 19.28 -11.91
C VAL A 109 -4.94 20.32 -13.04
N SER A 110 -4.57 21.56 -12.72
CA SER A 110 -4.36 22.60 -13.74
C SER A 110 -3.17 22.35 -14.69
N LEU A 111 -2.27 21.44 -14.32
CA LEU A 111 -1.10 21.03 -15.12
C LEU A 111 -1.37 19.83 -16.03
N VAL A 112 -2.52 19.17 -15.88
CA VAL A 112 -2.95 18.01 -16.66
C VAL A 112 -3.92 18.44 -17.76
N GLU A 113 -3.82 17.81 -18.94
CA GLU A 113 -4.76 18.04 -20.04
C GLU A 113 -6.09 17.34 -19.75
N GLY A 114 -7.03 18.04 -19.12
CA GLY A 114 -8.33 17.50 -18.74
C GLY A 114 -8.82 18.20 -17.48
N SER A 115 -10.11 18.53 -17.41
CA SER A 115 -10.60 19.43 -16.36
C SER A 115 -10.90 18.74 -15.03
N THR A 116 -11.11 17.41 -15.00
CA THR A 116 -11.56 16.73 -13.78
C THR A 116 -10.99 15.32 -13.62
N ILE A 117 -10.59 14.98 -12.39
CA ILE A 117 -10.24 13.61 -12.00
C ILE A 117 -11.50 12.75 -12.06
N SER A 118 -11.51 11.74 -12.91
CA SER A 118 -12.64 10.81 -13.10
C SER A 118 -12.45 9.47 -12.39
N LYS A 119 -11.20 9.14 -12.02
CA LYS A 119 -10.84 7.91 -11.31
C LYS A 119 -9.79 8.16 -10.24
N ILE A 120 -9.97 7.53 -9.09
CA ILE A 120 -8.93 7.42 -8.05
C ILE A 120 -8.58 5.94 -7.89
N LEU A 121 -7.31 5.60 -8.05
CA LEU A 121 -6.75 4.28 -7.77
C LEU A 121 -5.91 4.36 -6.52
N CYS A 122 -6.31 3.65 -5.48
CA CYS A 122 -5.62 3.63 -4.21
C CYS A 122 -4.96 2.27 -3.97
N TYR A 123 -3.66 2.29 -3.68
CA TYR A 123 -2.92 1.10 -3.28
C TYR A 123 -2.17 1.35 -1.98
N GLY A 124 -2.10 0.34 -1.12
CA GLY A 124 -1.12 0.32 -0.02
C GLY A 124 -1.51 1.12 1.23
N LEU A 125 -2.81 1.23 1.55
CA LEU A 125 -3.28 1.91 2.77
C LEU A 125 -2.83 1.23 4.08
N GLY A 126 -2.70 -0.10 4.07
CA GLY A 126 -2.50 -0.93 5.25
C GLY A 126 -3.77 -1.15 6.08
N ASN A 127 -3.62 -1.83 7.21
CA ASN A 127 -4.71 -2.11 8.15
C ASN A 127 -5.14 -0.82 8.88
N TYR A 128 -6.15 -0.13 8.36
CA TYR A 128 -6.63 1.16 8.86
C TYR A 128 -7.56 1.05 10.07
N THR A 129 -8.01 -0.16 10.40
CA THR A 129 -8.76 -0.39 11.64
C THR A 129 -7.85 -0.34 12.86
N GLN A 130 -6.65 -0.94 12.77
CA GLN A 130 -5.67 -1.00 13.84
C GLN A 130 -4.57 0.08 13.75
N CYS A 131 -4.13 0.46 12.55
CA CYS A 131 -3.07 1.46 12.37
C CYS A 131 -3.61 2.88 12.24
N VAL A 132 -3.20 3.77 13.15
CA VAL A 132 -3.58 5.20 13.13
C VAL A 132 -3.12 5.89 11.83
N SER A 133 -1.90 5.63 11.37
CA SER A 133 -1.37 6.23 10.13
C SER A 133 -2.22 5.84 8.92
N ALA A 134 -2.47 4.54 8.74
CA ALA A 134 -3.35 4.01 7.68
C ALA A 134 -4.77 4.62 7.75
N ARG A 135 -5.28 4.82 8.96
CA ARG A 135 -6.59 5.46 9.18
C ARG A 135 -6.65 6.89 8.69
N TYR A 136 -5.64 7.71 9.00
CA TYR A 136 -5.59 9.08 8.48
C TYR A 136 -5.31 9.13 6.98
N GLN A 137 -4.58 8.17 6.42
CA GLN A 137 -4.40 8.05 4.98
C GLN A 137 -5.71 7.70 4.26
N LEU A 138 -6.54 6.81 4.83
CA LEU A 138 -7.90 6.56 4.35
C LEU A 138 -8.77 7.81 4.51
N ALA A 139 -8.70 8.48 5.66
CA ALA A 139 -9.45 9.72 5.89
C ALA A 139 -9.13 10.79 4.82
N LEU A 140 -7.85 10.94 4.46
CA LEU A 140 -7.44 11.83 3.38
C LEU A 140 -8.01 11.39 2.03
N LEU A 141 -7.92 10.11 1.67
CA LEU A 141 -8.55 9.57 0.45
C LEU A 141 -10.04 9.91 0.37
N LEU A 142 -10.77 9.72 1.47
CA LEU A 142 -12.21 10.01 1.55
C LEU A 142 -12.51 11.51 1.44
N LEU A 143 -11.63 12.38 1.92
CA LEU A 143 -11.74 13.82 1.73
C LEU A 143 -11.49 14.22 0.28
N LEU A 144 -10.40 13.72 -0.34
CA LEU A 144 -10.10 13.97 -1.75
C LEU A 144 -11.25 13.53 -2.66
N LYS A 145 -11.84 12.37 -2.38
CA LYS A 145 -13.04 11.87 -3.07
C LYS A 145 -14.17 12.90 -3.09
N GLN A 146 -14.42 13.63 -2.00
CA GLN A 146 -15.50 14.62 -1.91
C GLN A 146 -15.31 15.84 -2.84
N HIS A 147 -14.09 16.09 -3.30
CA HIS A 147 -13.76 17.17 -4.23
C HIS A 147 -13.73 16.72 -5.69
N THR A 148 -14.16 15.49 -5.98
CA THR A 148 -14.19 14.91 -7.33
C THR A 148 -15.49 14.15 -7.56
N THR A 149 -15.80 13.87 -8.83
CA THR A 149 -16.86 12.91 -9.20
C THR A 149 -16.29 11.50 -9.41
N ALA A 150 -15.06 11.28 -8.97
CA ALA A 150 -14.29 10.11 -9.34
C ALA A 150 -14.83 8.82 -8.73
N LYS A 151 -14.77 7.74 -9.51
CA LYS A 151 -14.88 6.39 -8.96
C LYS A 151 -13.59 6.06 -8.22
N VAL A 152 -13.70 5.56 -6.99
CA VAL A 152 -12.55 5.23 -6.16
C VAL A 152 -12.40 3.72 -6.08
N PHE A 153 -11.25 3.22 -6.52
CA PHE A 153 -10.86 1.82 -6.41
C PHE A 153 -9.74 1.69 -5.40
N VAL A 154 -9.79 0.68 -4.55
CA VAL A 154 -8.85 0.49 -3.44
C VAL A 154 -8.38 -0.95 -3.42
N TYR A 155 -7.08 -1.13 -3.21
CA TYR A 155 -6.51 -2.44 -2.95
C TYR A 155 -5.39 -2.35 -1.91
N ASP A 156 -5.42 -3.26 -0.95
CA ASP A 156 -4.26 -3.56 -0.13
C ASP A 156 -4.25 -5.06 0.17
N PRO A 157 -3.12 -5.76 -0.04
CA PRO A 157 -3.04 -7.19 0.24
C PRO A 157 -3.13 -7.54 1.73
N VAL A 158 -3.06 -6.56 2.65
CA VAL A 158 -3.19 -6.79 4.10
C VAL A 158 -4.58 -6.41 4.64
N PHE A 159 -5.55 -6.09 3.79
CA PHE A 159 -6.91 -5.85 4.26
C PHE A 159 -7.53 -7.10 4.88
N THR A 160 -8.15 -6.90 6.03
CA THR A 160 -9.02 -7.88 6.68
C THR A 160 -10.40 -7.92 6.00
N ALA A 161 -11.20 -8.95 6.28
CA ALA A 161 -12.58 -9.03 5.80
C ALA A 161 -13.42 -7.83 6.27
N LEU A 162 -13.19 -7.38 7.52
CA LEU A 162 -13.83 -6.19 8.08
C LEU A 162 -13.50 -4.93 7.27
N GLU A 163 -12.24 -4.76 6.89
CA GLU A 163 -11.78 -3.62 6.10
C GLU A 163 -12.37 -3.65 4.69
N CYS A 164 -12.34 -4.80 4.03
CA CYS A 164 -13.01 -4.98 2.74
C CYS A 164 -14.49 -4.55 2.79
N GLN A 165 -15.22 -4.94 3.84
CA GLN A 165 -16.61 -4.54 4.02
C GLN A 165 -16.77 -3.03 4.27
N LEU A 166 -15.93 -2.44 5.13
CA LEU A 166 -15.99 -1.02 5.48
C LEU A 166 -15.60 -0.08 4.32
N ILE A 167 -14.62 -0.44 3.49
CA ILE A 167 -14.29 0.35 2.27
C ILE A 167 -15.54 0.56 1.42
N SER A 168 -16.37 -0.47 1.28
CA SER A 168 -17.58 -0.42 0.48
C SER A 168 -18.63 0.53 1.07
N SER A 169 -18.77 0.59 2.41
CA SER A 169 -19.71 1.52 3.07
C SER A 169 -19.32 2.99 2.89
N PHE A 170 -18.03 3.29 2.70
CA PHE A 170 -17.56 4.64 2.34
C PHE A 170 -17.71 4.98 0.84
N GLY A 171 -18.34 4.09 0.06
CA GLY A 171 -18.58 4.27 -1.37
C GLY A 171 -17.31 4.18 -2.21
N CYS A 172 -16.36 3.37 -1.78
CA CYS A 172 -15.18 2.96 -2.53
C CYS A 172 -15.37 1.51 -3.03
N GLN A 173 -14.69 1.15 -4.12
CA GLN A 173 -14.77 -0.18 -4.72
C GLN A 173 -13.46 -0.93 -4.47
N LEU A 174 -13.55 -2.21 -4.12
CA LEU A 174 -12.35 -3.05 -3.99
C LEU A 174 -11.91 -3.53 -5.37
N LEU A 175 -10.60 -3.48 -5.63
CA LEU A 175 -10.04 -4.25 -6.74
C LEU A 175 -9.97 -5.74 -6.34
N PRO A 176 -10.30 -6.65 -7.26
CA PRO A 176 -10.40 -8.07 -6.93
C PRO A 176 -9.05 -8.79 -6.83
N LEU A 177 -7.97 -8.19 -7.35
CA LEU A 177 -6.69 -8.86 -7.54
C LEU A 177 -5.52 -7.97 -7.09
N ASN A 178 -4.44 -8.61 -6.63
CA ASN A 178 -3.15 -7.96 -6.50
C ASN A 178 -2.54 -7.73 -7.88
N GLU A 179 -2.87 -6.59 -8.48
CA GLU A 179 -2.27 -6.17 -9.75
C GLU A 179 -0.81 -5.70 -9.58
N GLU A 180 -0.27 -5.71 -8.36
CA GLU A 180 1.08 -5.25 -8.05
C GLU A 180 1.34 -3.82 -8.52
N GLY A 181 0.29 -2.98 -8.60
CA GLY A 181 0.36 -1.60 -9.10
C GLY A 181 0.44 -1.48 -10.63
N LYS A 182 0.36 -2.57 -11.39
CA LYS A 182 0.45 -2.58 -12.87
C LYS A 182 -0.88 -2.21 -13.56
N HIS A 183 -1.63 -1.28 -12.96
CA HIS A 183 -2.90 -0.83 -13.52
C HIS A 183 -2.66 0.09 -14.71
N THR A 184 -3.32 -0.19 -15.83
CA THR A 184 -3.28 0.69 -17.01
C THR A 184 -4.40 1.71 -16.90
N ILE A 185 -4.11 2.99 -17.08
CA ILE A 185 -5.13 4.04 -17.06
C ILE A 185 -6.01 3.95 -18.31
N ASP A 186 -7.29 4.31 -18.15
CA ASP A 186 -8.20 4.37 -19.28
C ASP A 186 -7.86 5.57 -20.16
N LYS A 187 -8.09 5.42 -21.47
CA LYS A 187 -7.90 6.53 -22.41
C LYS A 187 -8.88 7.65 -22.10
N ASP A 188 -8.41 8.89 -22.22
CA ASP A 188 -9.21 10.09 -22.04
C ASP A 188 -9.81 10.27 -20.62
N GLU A 189 -9.28 9.52 -19.62
CA GLU A 189 -9.64 9.66 -18.22
C GLU A 189 -8.45 10.14 -17.37
N VAL A 190 -8.64 11.22 -16.61
CA VAL A 190 -7.62 11.66 -15.65
C VAL A 190 -7.70 10.78 -14.39
N THR A 191 -6.63 10.05 -14.13
CA THR A 191 -6.53 9.12 -12.99
C THR A 191 -5.59 9.66 -11.92
N LEU A 192 -6.12 9.80 -10.70
CA LEU A 192 -5.32 10.03 -9.50
C LEU A 192 -4.90 8.69 -8.90
N ALA A 193 -3.62 8.35 -9.01
CA ALA A 193 -3.03 7.23 -8.29
C ALA A 193 -2.61 7.68 -6.88
N TYR A 194 -3.37 7.26 -5.86
CA TYR A 194 -3.15 7.57 -4.46
C TYR A 194 -2.39 6.42 -3.76
N LEU A 195 -1.11 6.67 -3.50
CA LEU A 195 -0.07 5.70 -3.16
C LEU A 195 0.77 6.16 -1.95
N PRO A 196 0.16 6.63 -0.83
CA PRO A 196 0.91 7.19 0.30
C PRO A 196 1.70 6.10 1.03
N HIS A 197 2.98 6.33 1.31
CA HIS A 197 3.85 5.38 2.04
C HIS A 197 3.85 3.94 1.50
N CYS A 198 3.49 3.79 0.22
CA CYS A 198 3.54 2.53 -0.48
C CYS A 198 4.99 2.18 -0.81
N SER A 199 5.24 0.93 -1.22
CA SER A 199 6.56 0.56 -1.72
C SER A 199 6.83 1.28 -3.04
N LYS A 200 8.06 1.77 -3.24
CA LYS A 200 8.47 2.42 -4.50
C LYS A 200 8.22 1.54 -5.74
N GLN A 201 8.20 0.23 -5.55
CA GLN A 201 7.87 -0.79 -6.56
C GLN A 201 6.46 -0.62 -7.13
N LEU A 202 5.47 -0.24 -6.31
CA LEU A 202 4.11 0.01 -6.78
C LEU A 202 4.06 1.22 -7.73
N ILE A 203 4.71 2.33 -7.35
CA ILE A 203 4.86 3.50 -8.23
C ILE A 203 5.62 3.13 -9.51
N ASN A 204 6.72 2.38 -9.37
CA ASN A 204 7.54 1.97 -10.51
C ASN A 204 6.78 1.06 -11.50
N ASN A 205 5.97 0.13 -10.99
CA ASN A 205 5.09 -0.73 -11.78
C ASN A 205 3.97 0.06 -12.47
N PHE A 206 3.39 1.03 -11.76
CA PHE A 206 2.36 1.90 -12.31
C PHE A 206 2.91 2.74 -13.47
N LEU A 207 4.10 3.32 -13.29
CA LEU A 207 4.80 4.05 -14.37
C LEU A 207 5.14 3.14 -15.55
N TRP A 208 5.58 1.90 -15.30
CA TRP A 208 5.86 0.92 -16.35
C TRP A 208 4.61 0.57 -17.16
N ALA A 209 3.49 0.28 -16.49
CA ALA A 209 2.24 -0.09 -17.15
C ALA A 209 1.69 1.04 -18.05
N ASN A 210 2.02 2.27 -17.71
CA ASN A 210 1.56 3.47 -18.41
C ASN A 210 2.67 4.18 -19.20
N TRP A 211 3.81 3.52 -19.45
CA TRP A 211 5.00 4.15 -20.00
C TRP A 211 4.75 4.70 -21.41
N GLY A 212 4.65 6.03 -21.52
CA GLY A 212 4.32 6.71 -22.77
C GLY A 212 3.76 8.10 -22.52
N LEU A 213 3.29 8.72 -23.61
CA LEU A 213 2.62 10.03 -23.55
C LEU A 213 1.29 9.99 -22.78
N GLY A 214 0.71 8.81 -22.57
CA GLY A 214 -0.49 8.62 -21.74
C GLY A 214 -0.29 9.03 -20.28
N LEU A 215 0.96 9.07 -19.77
CA LEU A 215 1.25 9.61 -18.43
C LEU A 215 0.74 11.03 -18.23
N LYS A 216 0.50 11.79 -19.31
CA LYS A 216 -0.10 13.13 -19.24
C LYS A 216 -1.45 13.14 -18.50
N ASP A 217 -2.18 12.02 -18.52
CA ASP A 217 -3.50 11.85 -17.90
C ASP A 217 -3.41 11.25 -16.49
N CYS A 218 -2.19 11.22 -15.91
CA CYS A 218 -1.95 10.69 -14.58
C CYS A 218 -1.52 11.78 -13.58
N ILE A 219 -2.08 11.70 -12.38
CA ILE A 219 -1.62 12.40 -11.18
C ILE A 219 -1.23 11.34 -10.16
N ILE A 220 0.00 11.36 -9.64
CA ILE A 220 0.44 10.45 -8.58
C ILE A 220 0.55 11.23 -7.28
N PHE A 221 -0.30 10.90 -6.31
CA PHE A 221 -0.14 11.35 -4.93
C PHE A 221 0.51 10.21 -4.16
N GLY A 222 1.78 10.35 -3.81
CA GLY A 222 2.48 9.32 -3.05
C GLY A 222 3.81 9.81 -2.50
N ASN A 223 4.72 8.88 -2.28
CA ASN A 223 6.08 9.20 -1.86
C ASN A 223 6.77 10.13 -2.87
N SER A 224 7.49 11.11 -2.36
CA SER A 224 8.27 12.01 -3.19
C SER A 224 9.35 11.26 -3.98
N PHE A 225 9.38 11.48 -5.29
CA PHE A 225 10.36 10.96 -6.22
C PHE A 225 11.74 11.53 -5.91
N SER A 226 11.85 12.82 -5.62
CA SER A 226 13.13 13.41 -5.18
C SER A 226 13.66 12.71 -3.93
N LYS A 227 12.82 12.49 -2.91
CA LYS A 227 13.22 11.73 -1.71
C LYS A 227 13.60 10.28 -2.01
N ILE A 228 12.86 9.58 -2.88
CA ILE A 228 13.21 8.21 -3.29
C ILE A 228 14.60 8.19 -3.96
N ILE A 229 14.88 9.16 -4.83
CA ILE A 229 16.13 9.23 -5.60
C ILE A 229 17.31 9.62 -4.70
N ASP A 230 17.14 10.61 -3.82
CA ASP A 230 18.22 11.15 -3.00
C ASP A 230 18.65 10.20 -1.86
N THR A 231 17.78 9.30 -1.44
CA THR A 231 18.03 8.40 -0.30
C THR A 231 18.62 7.04 -0.68
N GLN A 232 18.78 6.75 -1.98
CA GLN A 232 19.19 5.43 -2.45
C GLN A 232 20.34 5.49 -3.47
N LEU A 233 21.18 4.44 -3.44
CA LEU A 233 22.23 4.29 -4.44
C LEU A 233 21.62 4.09 -5.83
N LYS A 234 22.23 4.71 -6.85
CA LYS A 234 21.78 4.59 -8.24
C LYS A 234 21.68 3.13 -8.72
N SER A 235 22.54 2.23 -8.25
CA SER A 235 22.46 0.80 -8.58
C SER A 235 21.17 0.16 -8.07
N ILE A 236 20.76 0.50 -6.85
CA ILE A 236 19.51 0.03 -6.24
C ILE A 236 18.31 0.60 -7.01
N LEU A 237 18.32 1.91 -7.29
CA LEU A 237 17.27 2.57 -8.06
C LEU A 237 17.11 1.96 -9.46
N ASN A 238 18.21 1.69 -10.16
CA ASN A 238 18.17 1.04 -11.48
C ASN A 238 17.51 -0.35 -11.47
N SER A 239 17.57 -1.06 -10.34
CA SER A 239 16.96 -2.39 -10.19
C SER A 239 15.53 -2.35 -9.63
N SER A 240 15.15 -1.31 -8.89
CA SER A 240 13.91 -1.31 -8.08
C SER A 240 12.97 -0.11 -8.31
N ALA A 241 13.44 0.95 -8.98
CA ALA A 241 12.73 2.21 -9.17
C ALA A 241 13.17 2.93 -10.47
N ARG A 242 13.54 2.17 -11.50
CA ARG A 242 14.12 2.73 -12.74
C ARG A 242 13.16 3.67 -13.48
N TYR A 243 11.88 3.36 -13.51
CA TYR A 243 10.87 4.20 -14.18
C TYR A 243 10.67 5.52 -13.42
N ILE A 244 10.79 5.51 -12.09
CA ILE A 244 10.82 6.73 -11.27
C ILE A 244 12.04 7.57 -11.63
N LEU A 245 13.23 6.95 -11.65
CA LEU A 245 14.49 7.62 -11.98
C LEU A 245 14.47 8.24 -13.38
N ASP A 246 13.99 7.49 -14.38
CA ASP A 246 14.00 7.89 -15.78
C ASP A 246 12.95 8.97 -16.08
N ILE A 247 11.77 8.93 -15.44
CA ILE A 247 10.71 9.92 -15.69
C ILE A 247 10.91 11.23 -14.94
N PHE A 248 11.60 11.22 -13.79
CA PHE A 248 11.71 12.36 -12.88
C PHE A 248 12.12 13.69 -13.55
N PRO A 249 13.07 13.75 -14.51
CA PRO A 249 13.40 14.98 -15.22
C PRO A 249 12.23 15.60 -16.02
N TYR A 250 11.21 14.80 -16.32
CA TYR A 250 10.03 15.18 -17.11
C TYR A 250 8.77 15.30 -16.25
N THR A 251 8.90 15.17 -14.93
CA THR A 251 7.83 15.33 -13.94
C THR A 251 7.77 16.78 -13.45
N GLU A 252 6.59 17.26 -13.09
CA GLU A 252 6.42 18.37 -12.13
C GLU A 252 6.04 17.75 -10.78
N GLU A 253 6.93 17.85 -9.81
CA GLU A 253 6.71 17.35 -8.45
C GLU A 253 6.37 18.52 -7.52
N LEU A 254 5.18 18.48 -6.92
CA LEU A 254 4.70 19.44 -5.96
C LEU A 254 4.79 18.83 -4.55
N SER A 255 5.77 19.30 -3.76
CA SER A 255 5.96 18.83 -2.39
C SER A 255 4.79 19.21 -1.49
N ILE A 256 4.36 18.29 -0.64
CA ILE A 256 3.35 18.56 0.39
C ILE A 256 4.08 18.79 1.71
N ALA A 257 4.01 20.01 2.24
CA ALA A 257 4.54 20.29 3.56
C ALA A 257 3.64 19.64 4.62
N ASN A 258 4.21 18.77 5.46
CA ASN A 258 3.45 18.18 6.55
C ASN A 258 3.32 19.18 7.71
N SER A 259 2.20 19.90 7.75
CA SER A 259 1.78 20.74 8.88
C SER A 259 0.78 20.04 9.81
N PHE A 260 0.57 18.73 9.66
CA PHE A 260 -0.34 17.97 10.50
C PHE A 260 0.31 17.58 11.84
N LYS A 261 -0.50 17.45 12.90
CA LYS A 261 -0.02 17.15 14.27
C LYS A 261 0.75 15.83 14.37
N TYR A 262 0.45 14.85 13.51
CA TYR A 262 1.17 13.59 13.42
C TYR A 262 2.16 13.67 12.26
N THR A 263 3.40 14.01 12.61
CA THR A 263 4.43 14.37 11.63
C THR A 263 4.92 13.19 10.78
N ASP A 264 4.66 11.95 11.21
CA ASP A 264 5.05 10.69 10.57
C ASP A 264 3.98 10.09 9.64
N ILE A 265 2.76 10.66 9.62
CA ILE A 265 1.67 10.12 8.78
C ILE A 265 1.79 10.62 7.34
N PHE A 266 2.14 11.89 7.16
CA PHE A 266 2.16 12.56 5.86
C PHE A 266 3.53 13.16 5.51
N ASN A 267 4.61 12.70 6.15
CA ASN A 267 5.97 13.08 5.74
C ASN A 267 6.30 12.54 4.34
N ASP A 268 7.23 13.21 3.66
CA ASP A 268 7.81 12.76 2.38
C ASP A 268 6.78 12.44 1.28
N LEU A 269 5.58 13.03 1.36
CA LEU A 269 4.55 12.93 0.33
C LEU A 269 4.62 14.11 -0.65
N ALA A 270 4.31 13.83 -1.91
CA ALA A 270 4.24 14.81 -2.97
C ALA A 270 3.14 14.43 -3.97
N ILE A 271 2.74 15.41 -4.80
CA ILE A 271 1.97 15.15 -6.02
C ILE A 271 2.90 15.27 -7.22
N SER A 272 3.00 14.21 -8.01
CA SER A 272 3.74 14.17 -9.27
C SER A 272 2.76 14.20 -10.45
N VAL A 273 2.98 15.14 -11.36
CA VAL A 273 2.24 15.24 -12.63
C VAL A 273 3.20 15.26 -13.82
N PHE A 274 2.71 14.91 -15.01
CA PHE A 274 3.55 14.71 -16.19
C PHE A 274 3.11 15.61 -17.35
N PRO A 275 3.46 16.90 -17.37
CA PRO A 275 2.98 17.81 -18.41
C PRO A 275 3.34 17.33 -19.81
N ILE A 276 2.35 17.30 -20.71
CA ILE A 276 2.53 16.85 -22.09
C ILE A 276 3.68 17.56 -22.83
N LYS A 277 3.93 18.83 -22.50
CA LYS A 277 5.03 19.62 -23.07
C LYS A 277 6.39 19.05 -22.68
N LYS A 278 6.56 18.58 -21.44
CA LYS A 278 7.78 17.88 -20.99
C LYS A 278 7.86 16.50 -21.63
N LEU A 279 6.78 15.72 -21.64
CA LEU A 279 6.77 14.38 -22.21
C LEU A 279 7.07 14.36 -23.73
N SER A 280 6.53 15.33 -24.46
CA SER A 280 6.72 15.45 -25.92
C SER A 280 8.12 15.94 -26.31
N SER A 281 8.90 16.47 -25.36
CA SER A 281 10.29 16.89 -25.59
C SER A 281 11.27 15.71 -25.67
N VAL A 282 10.83 14.52 -25.25
CA VAL A 282 11.68 13.33 -25.15
C VAL A 282 11.71 12.57 -26.48
N LYS A 283 12.89 12.02 -26.83
CA LYS A 283 13.07 11.20 -28.03
C LYS A 283 12.18 9.95 -27.99
N ARG A 284 11.71 9.49 -29.16
CA ARG A 284 10.84 8.30 -29.27
C ARG A 284 11.42 7.05 -28.60
N ASP A 285 12.74 6.86 -28.69
CA ASP A 285 13.43 5.70 -28.10
C ASP A 285 13.30 5.61 -26.58
N PHE A 286 13.04 6.72 -25.89
CA PHE A 286 12.80 6.73 -24.44
C PHE A 286 11.53 5.97 -24.07
N TRP A 287 10.50 6.05 -24.92
CA TRP A 287 9.19 5.43 -24.72
C TRP A 287 9.15 3.97 -25.14
N VAL A 288 10.24 3.42 -25.69
CA VAL A 288 10.31 1.99 -26.04
C VAL A 288 10.07 1.17 -24.77
N PRO A 289 8.98 0.38 -24.71
CA PRO A 289 8.67 -0.41 -23.53
C PRO A 289 9.83 -1.35 -23.22
N ARG A 290 10.26 -1.34 -21.96
CA ARG A 290 11.27 -2.29 -21.48
C ARG A 290 10.60 -3.46 -20.76
N GLU A 291 11.39 -4.46 -20.43
CA GLU A 291 10.94 -5.62 -19.68
C GLU A 291 10.22 -5.21 -18.39
N ASN A 292 9.20 -6.01 -18.04
CA ASN A 292 8.48 -5.89 -16.79
C ASN A 292 9.45 -5.86 -15.59
N PRO A 293 9.34 -4.88 -14.68
CA PRO A 293 10.15 -4.83 -13.48
C PRO A 293 10.16 -6.16 -12.72
N LYS A 294 11.35 -6.63 -12.38
CA LYS A 294 11.57 -7.80 -11.51
C LYS A 294 12.28 -7.33 -10.25
N TYR A 295 11.72 -7.66 -9.11
CA TYR A 295 12.25 -7.26 -7.82
C TYR A 295 12.82 -8.47 -7.08
N CYS A 296 13.80 -8.23 -6.21
CA CYS A 296 14.38 -9.28 -5.39
C CYS A 296 13.35 -9.75 -4.35
N ASP A 297 13.23 -11.07 -4.16
CA ASP A 297 12.34 -11.67 -3.15
C ASP A 297 12.72 -11.25 -1.71
N SER A 298 13.93 -10.72 -1.50
CA SER A 298 14.34 -10.17 -0.20
C SER A 298 13.74 -8.81 0.13
N ASP A 299 13.08 -8.14 -0.82
CA ASP A 299 12.42 -6.85 -0.58
C ASP A 299 11.07 -7.04 0.11
N THR A 300 11.10 -6.98 1.43
CA THR A 300 9.92 -7.21 2.27
C THR A 300 8.88 -6.09 2.25
N GLU A 301 9.17 -4.95 1.61
CA GLU A 301 8.20 -3.85 1.54
C GLU A 301 7.19 -4.05 0.40
N PHE A 302 7.48 -4.93 -0.55
CA PHE A 302 6.64 -5.20 -1.71
C PHE A 302 5.98 -6.59 -1.61
N ILE A 303 4.67 -6.60 -1.38
CA ILE A 303 3.88 -7.83 -1.26
C ILE A 303 3.38 -8.24 -2.65
N THR A 304 3.99 -9.28 -3.22
CA THR A 304 3.65 -9.79 -4.55
C THR A 304 2.37 -10.63 -4.55
N ALA A 305 1.73 -10.79 -5.70
CA ALA A 305 0.58 -11.68 -5.87
C ALA A 305 0.96 -13.14 -5.55
N LYS A 306 2.18 -13.53 -5.91
CA LYS A 306 2.75 -14.84 -5.56
C LYS A 306 2.83 -15.03 -4.04
N LEU A 307 3.28 -14.01 -3.32
CA LEU A 307 3.37 -14.05 -1.86
C LEU A 307 1.97 -14.10 -1.23
N VAL A 308 1.02 -13.29 -1.69
CA VAL A 308 -0.40 -13.32 -1.26
C VAL A 308 -0.97 -14.74 -1.41
N SER A 309 -0.81 -15.34 -2.60
CA SER A 309 -1.29 -16.70 -2.86
C SER A 309 -0.59 -17.76 -2.00
N ALA A 310 0.73 -17.64 -1.78
CA ALA A 310 1.48 -18.59 -0.95
C ALA A 310 1.09 -18.52 0.54
N LEU A 311 0.56 -17.38 0.97
CA LEU A 311 0.17 -17.08 2.34
C LEU A 311 -1.34 -17.15 2.59
N ASN A 312 -2.14 -17.48 1.56
CA ASN A 312 -3.61 -17.43 1.61
C ASN A 312 -4.16 -16.09 2.11
N LEU A 313 -3.50 -14.98 1.76
CA LEU A 313 -3.94 -13.61 2.07
C LEU A 313 -5.14 -13.20 1.23
#